data_AF-A0A016V390-F1
#
_entry.id   AF-A0A016V390-F1
#
_cell.length_a   1.000
_cell.length_b   1.000
_cell.length_c   1.000
_cell.angle_alpha   90.00
_cell.angle_beta   90.00
_cell.angle_gamma   90.00
#
_symmetry.space_group_name_H-M   'P 1'
#
loop_
_entity.id
_entity.type
_entity.pdbx_description
1 polymer ?
#
loop_
_entity_poly.entity_id
_entity_poly.type
_entity_poly.pdbx_seq_one_letter_code
_entity_poly.pdbx_strand_id
1 'polypeptide(L)'
;MYDRVCSTPKCVVCPEGRAGDCMISGVIYMICCKSCGEEYVGETARPLCARIKEHLDGKEKSRLTTPLGTHRKVQHDGANFEVTVKILAREPQTAARKTLEALFIHAKGPKMNRKGECLSITGNFHHIWDCSSDSKEGTQSSALVVS
;
A
#
# COMPACT_ATOMS: atom_id res chain seq x y z
N MET A 1 -0.46 -20.32 21.03
CA MET A 1 -1.05 -19.12 20.41
C MET A 1 -0.52 -17.93 21.18
N TYR A 2 0.34 -17.10 20.59
CA TYR A 2 0.79 -15.89 21.27
C TYR A 2 -0.33 -14.86 21.27
N ASP A 3 -0.62 -14.32 22.45
CA ASP A 3 -1.57 -13.23 22.62
C ASP A 3 -1.21 -12.08 21.68
N ARG A 4 -2.15 -11.69 20.82
CA ARG A 4 -2.03 -10.54 19.90
C ARG A 4 -2.19 -9.22 20.65
N VAL A 5 -1.63 -9.12 21.84
CA VAL A 5 -1.78 -7.94 22.69
C VAL A 5 -0.85 -6.86 22.14
N CYS A 6 -1.45 -5.75 21.72
CA CYS A 6 -0.71 -4.57 21.31
C CYS A 6 0.02 -3.97 22.52
N SER A 7 1.35 -4.06 22.54
CA SER A 7 2.19 -3.43 23.57
C SER A 7 2.68 -2.03 23.17
N THR A 8 2.31 -1.54 21.99
CA THR A 8 2.78 -0.23 21.48
C THR A 8 2.03 0.92 22.16
N PRO A 9 2.71 1.80 22.93
CA PRO A 9 2.07 2.97 23.53
C PRO A 9 1.54 3.91 22.44
N LYS A 10 0.32 4.45 22.63
CA LYS A 10 -0.35 5.34 21.66
C LYS A 10 -0.41 4.77 20.23
N CYS A 11 -0.61 3.45 20.12
CA CYS A 11 -0.81 2.79 18.83
C CYS A 11 -1.96 3.45 18.06
N VAL A 12 -1.71 3.96 16.86
CA VAL A 12 -2.74 4.57 16.01
C VAL A 12 -3.51 3.55 15.17
N VAL A 13 -3.06 2.28 15.16
CA VAL A 13 -3.68 1.21 14.37
C VAL A 13 -4.80 0.51 15.14
N CYS A 14 -4.60 0.22 16.43
CA CYS A 14 -5.59 -0.53 17.22
C CYS A 14 -6.87 0.26 17.56
N PRO A 15 -6.84 1.57 17.86
CA PRO A 15 -8.07 2.33 18.14
C PRO A 15 -9.02 2.41 16.93
N GLU A 16 -8.46 2.45 15.72
CA GLU A 16 -9.20 2.53 14.46
C GLU A 16 -9.45 1.13 13.84
N GLY A 17 -8.93 0.06 14.47
CA GLY A 17 -8.93 -1.31 13.95
C GLY A 17 -9.29 -2.35 15.00
N ARG A 18 -8.97 -3.63 14.76
CA ARG A 18 -9.14 -4.67 15.79
C ARG A 18 -7.89 -4.77 16.66
N ALA A 19 -8.09 -5.13 17.93
CA ALA A 19 -6.99 -5.40 18.84
C ALA A 19 -6.03 -6.43 18.23
N GLY A 20 -4.75 -6.05 18.12
CA GLY A 20 -3.70 -6.91 17.56
C GLY A 20 -3.46 -6.75 16.06
N ASP A 21 -4.28 -5.99 15.33
CA ASP A 21 -4.04 -5.71 13.90
C ASP A 21 -2.69 -5.02 13.67
N CYS A 22 -2.23 -4.23 14.65
CA CYS A 22 -0.94 -3.57 14.61
C CYS A 22 0.26 -4.53 14.60
N MET A 23 0.09 -5.77 15.07
CA MET A 23 1.14 -6.79 15.10
C MET A 23 1.14 -7.67 13.85
N ILE A 24 0.19 -7.47 12.93
CA ILE A 24 0.11 -8.24 11.68
C ILE A 24 1.20 -7.77 10.72
N SER A 25 1.85 -8.75 10.08
CA SER A 25 2.86 -8.58 9.04
C SER A 25 2.33 -9.04 7.68
N GLY A 26 3.00 -8.60 6.60
CA GLY A 26 2.62 -8.96 5.23
C GLY A 26 1.32 -8.29 4.84
N VAL A 27 1.20 -6.99 5.08
CA VAL A 27 -0.04 -6.23 4.84
C VAL A 27 0.19 -5.08 3.89
N ILE A 28 -0.84 -4.77 3.11
CA ILE A 28 -1.01 -3.50 2.42
C ILE A 28 -1.91 -2.63 3.30
N TYR A 29 -1.48 -1.41 3.58
CA TYR A 29 -2.17 -0.48 4.44
C TYR A 29 -2.34 0.88 3.77
N MET A 30 -3.26 1.65 4.33
CA MET A 30 -3.57 3.01 3.93
C MET A 30 -3.48 3.92 5.14
N ILE A 31 -2.81 5.07 4.98
CA ILE A 31 -2.79 6.16 5.95
C ILE A 31 -3.63 7.29 5.36
N CYS A 32 -4.58 7.82 6.13
CA CYS A 32 -5.41 8.95 5.70
C CYS A 32 -5.18 10.12 6.65
N CYS A 33 -4.95 11.31 6.08
CA CYS A 33 -4.80 12.56 6.80
C CYS A 33 -6.18 13.07 7.25
N LYS A 34 -6.41 13.21 8.56
CA LYS A 34 -7.72 13.65 9.10
C LYS A 34 -8.06 15.11 8.77
N SER A 35 -7.08 15.96 8.45
CA SER A 35 -7.32 17.38 8.16
C SER A 35 -7.72 17.66 6.72
N CYS A 36 -7.22 16.90 5.73
CA CYS A 36 -7.50 17.13 4.30
C CYS A 36 -8.01 15.90 3.53
N GLY A 37 -8.05 14.72 4.16
CA GLY A 37 -8.52 13.49 3.55
C GLY A 37 -7.56 12.85 2.53
N GLU A 38 -6.38 13.43 2.30
CA GLU A 38 -5.40 12.81 1.41
C GLU A 38 -4.93 11.46 1.95
N GLU A 39 -4.67 10.53 1.03
CA GLU A 39 -4.32 9.14 1.33
C GLU A 39 -2.88 8.83 0.90
N TYR A 40 -2.26 7.91 1.63
CA TYR A 40 -1.01 7.23 1.31
C TYR A 40 -1.27 5.72 1.37
N VAL A 41 -0.82 4.97 0.38
CA VAL A 41 -0.86 3.50 0.37
C VAL A 41 0.57 2.97 0.42
N GLY A 42 0.79 1.93 1.24
CA GLY A 42 2.08 1.26 1.34
C GLY A 42 1.96 -0.20 1.75
N GLU A 43 3.03 -0.98 1.54
CA GLU A 43 3.17 -2.35 2.05
C GLU A 43 4.20 -2.49 3.19
N THR A 44 4.08 -3.58 3.95
CA THR A 44 5.11 -4.00 4.90
C THR A 44 5.17 -5.52 5.09
N ALA A 45 6.38 -6.07 5.04
CA ALA A 45 6.69 -7.43 5.51
C ALA A 45 6.85 -7.51 7.04
N ARG A 46 7.11 -6.37 7.69
CA ARG A 46 7.28 -6.25 9.16
C ARG A 46 5.93 -5.96 9.84
N PRO A 47 5.84 -6.09 11.17
CA PRO A 47 4.64 -5.71 11.91
C PRO A 47 4.20 -4.28 11.56
N LEU A 48 2.91 -4.08 11.33
CA LEU A 48 2.34 -2.81 10.88
C LEU A 48 2.70 -1.65 11.84
N CYS A 49 2.68 -1.88 13.16
CA CYS A 49 3.02 -0.88 14.17
C CYS A 49 4.43 -0.28 13.97
N ALA A 50 5.42 -1.11 13.61
CA ALA A 50 6.79 -0.66 13.38
C ALA A 50 6.85 0.27 12.16
N ARG A 51 6.17 -0.10 11.07
CA ARG A 51 6.14 0.71 9.86
C ARG A 51 5.39 2.03 10.06
N ILE A 52 4.27 2.01 10.77
CA ILE A 52 3.51 3.22 11.08
C ILE A 52 4.32 4.16 11.99
N LYS A 53 5.06 3.62 12.96
CA LYS A 53 5.95 4.44 13.80
C LYS A 53 7.00 5.19 12.97
N GLU A 54 7.63 4.53 12.00
CA GLU A 54 8.59 5.19 11.09
C GLU A 54 7.97 6.35 10.31
N HIS A 55 6.74 6.17 9.83
CA HIS A 55 6.01 7.23 9.13
C HIS A 55 5.66 8.40 10.05
N LEU A 56 5.24 8.13 11.29
CA LEU A 56 4.96 9.15 12.29
C LEU A 56 6.22 9.91 12.71
N ASP A 57 7.35 9.22 12.89
CA ASP A 57 8.64 9.86 13.18
C ASP A 57 9.10 10.76 12.02
N GLY A 58 8.84 10.34 10.78
CA GLY A 58 9.09 11.13 9.57
C GLY A 58 8.21 12.38 9.49
N LYS A 59 6.92 12.25 9.82
CA LYS A 59 5.95 13.35 9.93
C LYS A 59 6.39 14.37 10.99
N GLU A 60 6.73 13.90 12.18
CA GLU A 60 7.08 14.74 13.33
C GLU A 60 8.34 15.57 13.06
N LYS A 61 9.32 14.97 12.38
CA LYS A 61 10.56 15.63 11.96
C LYS A 61 10.44 16.41 10.65
N SER A 62 9.25 16.47 10.04
CA SER A 62 9.01 17.11 8.74
C SER A 62 10.00 16.69 7.65
N ARG A 63 10.38 15.40 7.63
CA ARG A 63 11.39 14.90 6.68
C ARG A 63 10.82 14.90 5.27
N LEU A 64 11.35 15.75 4.41
CA LEU A 64 10.95 15.87 3.00
C LEU A 64 11.29 14.63 2.15
N THR A 65 12.00 13.65 2.70
CA THR A 65 12.23 12.34 2.08
C THR A 65 11.11 11.34 2.37
N THR A 66 10.20 11.65 3.29
CA THR A 66 9.08 10.78 3.68
C THR A 66 7.75 11.34 3.15
N PRO A 67 6.81 10.49 2.71
CA PRO A 67 5.50 10.95 2.22
C PRO A 67 4.78 11.88 3.19
N LEU A 68 4.68 11.49 4.47
CA LEU A 68 3.99 12.30 5.49
C LEU A 68 4.75 13.58 5.84
N GLY A 69 6.09 13.57 5.85
CA GLY A 69 6.88 14.77 6.10
C GLY A 69 6.77 15.78 4.96
N THR A 70 6.81 15.33 3.71
CA THR A 70 6.53 16.17 2.53
C THR A 70 5.11 16.71 2.58
N HIS A 71 4.11 15.85 2.83
CA HIS A 71 2.70 16.24 2.92
C HIS A 71 2.48 17.30 4.00
N ARG A 72 3.06 17.12 5.20
CA ARG A 72 3.03 18.12 6.28
C ARG A 72 3.50 19.48 5.79
N LYS A 73 4.63 19.52 5.07
CA LYS A 73 5.21 20.79 4.64
C LYS A 73 4.42 21.43 3.48
N VAL A 74 3.95 20.64 2.52
CA VAL A 74 3.32 21.14 1.30
C VAL A 74 1.84 21.45 1.49
N GLN A 75 1.09 20.58 2.17
CA GLN A 75 -0.37 20.71 2.32
C GLN A 75 -0.79 21.43 3.60
N HIS A 76 0.10 21.50 4.60
CA HIS A 76 -0.22 22.07 5.91
C HIS A 76 0.77 23.14 6.36
N ASP A 77 1.66 23.61 5.48
CA ASP A 77 2.73 24.57 5.78
C ASP A 77 3.51 24.26 7.08
N GLY A 78 3.70 22.96 7.37
CA GLY A 78 4.40 22.51 8.57
C GLY A 78 3.52 22.39 9.82
N ALA A 79 2.24 22.76 9.79
CA ALA A 79 1.30 22.46 10.85
C ALA A 79 1.15 20.94 11.04
N ASN A 80 0.96 20.50 12.28
CA ASN A 80 0.80 19.08 12.57
C ASN A 80 -0.61 18.60 12.17
N PHE A 81 -0.75 17.30 11.90
CA PHE A 81 -2.02 16.68 11.56
C PHE A 81 -2.14 15.27 12.14
N GLU A 82 -3.39 14.86 12.36
CA GLU A 82 -3.74 13.50 12.79
C GLU A 82 -3.92 12.56 11.60
N VAL A 83 -3.70 11.27 11.83
CA VAL A 83 -3.86 10.23 10.80
C VAL A 83 -4.73 9.09 11.29
N THR A 84 -5.41 8.42 10.36
CA THR A 84 -5.96 7.07 10.55
C THR A 84 -5.17 6.06 9.76
N VAL A 85 -5.21 4.79 10.19
CA VAL A 85 -4.58 3.67 9.48
C VAL A 85 -5.60 2.58 9.23
N LYS A 86 -5.67 2.09 7.99
CA LYS A 86 -6.54 0.98 7.58
C LYS A 86 -5.74 -0.11 6.89
N ILE A 87 -5.98 -1.38 7.25
CA ILE A 87 -5.47 -2.52 6.49
C ILE A 87 -6.37 -2.72 5.27
N LEU A 88 -5.78 -2.73 4.07
CA LEU A 88 -6.51 -2.96 2.82
C LEU A 88 -6.56 -4.46 2.48
N ALA A 89 -5.42 -5.15 2.63
CA ALA A 89 -5.31 -6.58 2.38
C ALA A 89 -4.09 -7.17 3.12
N ARG A 90 -4.08 -8.48 3.27
CA ARG A 90 -2.94 -9.25 3.78
C ARG A 90 -2.45 -10.19 2.70
N GLU A 91 -1.17 -10.11 2.39
CA GLU A 91 -0.49 -10.95 1.42
C GLU A 91 0.93 -11.27 1.94
N PRO A 92 1.19 -12.49 2.45
CA PRO A 92 2.50 -12.85 3.00
C PRO A 92 3.59 -12.90 1.93
N GLN A 93 3.28 -13.25 0.69
CA GLN A 93 4.27 -13.36 -0.38
C GLN A 93 4.69 -11.96 -0.86
N THR A 94 5.99 -11.66 -0.79
CA THR A 94 6.50 -10.31 -1.07
C THR A 94 6.21 -9.84 -2.50
N ALA A 95 6.37 -10.70 -3.50
CA ALA A 95 6.08 -10.33 -4.89
C ALA A 95 4.61 -9.97 -5.10
N ALA A 96 3.70 -10.86 -4.70
CA ALA A 96 2.26 -10.61 -4.77
C ALA A 96 1.83 -9.37 -3.97
N ARG A 97 2.39 -9.16 -2.78
CA ARG A 97 2.09 -7.98 -1.94
C ARG A 97 2.48 -6.67 -2.62
N LYS A 98 3.65 -6.63 -3.25
CA LYS A 98 4.11 -5.47 -4.03
C LYS A 98 3.23 -5.23 -5.26
N THR A 99 2.82 -6.29 -5.95
CA THR A 99 1.85 -6.19 -7.05
C THR A 99 0.52 -5.62 -6.57
N LEU A 100 0.00 -6.10 -5.43
CA LEU A 100 -1.24 -5.58 -4.85
C LEU A 100 -1.11 -4.12 -4.40
N GLU A 101 0.01 -3.72 -3.80
CA GLU A 101 0.30 -2.32 -3.47
C GLU A 101 0.20 -1.44 -4.72
N ALA A 102 0.87 -1.82 -5.80
CA ALA A 102 0.81 -1.09 -7.07
C ALA A 102 -0.62 -1.01 -7.63
N LEU A 103 -1.39 -2.09 -7.56
CA LEU A 103 -2.79 -2.11 -7.97
C LEU A 103 -3.67 -1.18 -7.11
N PHE A 104 -3.47 -1.16 -5.79
CA PHE A 104 -4.19 -0.23 -4.91
C PHE A 104 -3.82 1.23 -5.16
N ILE A 105 -2.54 1.53 -5.39
CA ILE A 105 -2.09 2.88 -5.75
C ILE A 105 -2.73 3.29 -7.09
N HIS A 106 -2.70 2.42 -8.09
CA HIS A 106 -3.29 2.70 -9.40
C HIS A 106 -4.81 2.93 -9.30
N ALA A 107 -5.53 2.05 -8.60
CA ALA A 107 -6.97 2.13 -8.48
C ALA A 107 -7.45 3.32 -7.64
N LYS A 108 -6.71 3.73 -6.62
CA LYS A 108 -7.11 4.81 -5.69
C LYS A 108 -6.57 6.19 -6.04
N GLY A 109 -5.43 6.26 -6.73
CA GLY A 109 -4.73 7.53 -6.98
C GLY A 109 -4.37 8.32 -5.71
N PRO A 110 -3.78 7.72 -4.67
CA PRO A 110 -3.50 8.38 -3.41
C PRO A 110 -2.52 9.55 -3.59
N LYS A 111 -2.91 10.76 -3.15
CA LYS A 111 -2.16 12.00 -3.39
C LYS A 111 -0.83 12.10 -2.64
N MET A 112 -0.67 11.39 -1.52
CA MET A 112 0.59 11.40 -0.75
C MET A 112 1.65 10.46 -1.35
N ASN A 113 1.29 9.50 -2.19
CA ASN A 113 2.26 8.68 -2.90
C ASN A 113 2.93 9.48 -4.02
N ARG A 114 4.25 9.35 -4.17
CA ARG A 114 4.95 10.02 -5.27
C ARG A 114 4.68 9.27 -6.56
N LYS A 115 4.49 9.99 -7.66
CA LYS A 115 4.24 9.41 -9.00
C LYS A 115 5.35 8.44 -9.46
N GLY A 116 6.57 8.52 -8.91
CA GLY A 116 7.69 7.62 -9.21
C GLY A 116 7.87 6.43 -8.26
N GLU A 117 7.14 6.34 -7.15
CA GLU A 117 7.25 5.21 -6.19
C GLU A 117 6.67 3.90 -6.77
N CYS A 118 5.86 4.00 -7.83
CA CYS A 118 5.24 2.85 -8.49
C CYS A 118 6.19 2.14 -9.50
N LEU A 119 7.23 2.83 -9.99
CA LEU A 119 8.03 2.40 -11.15
C LEU A 119 9.16 1.42 -10.82
N SER A 120 9.48 1.21 -9.55
CA SER A 120 10.53 0.24 -9.15
C SER A 120 10.07 -1.21 -9.20
N ILE A 121 8.78 -1.47 -9.46
CA ILE A 121 8.23 -2.84 -9.59
C ILE A 121 8.11 -3.24 -11.07
N THR A 122 7.88 -2.28 -11.99
CA THR A 122 7.75 -2.52 -13.44
C THR A 122 9.02 -3.03 -14.12
N GLY A 123 10.19 -2.85 -13.51
CA GLY A 123 11.44 -3.46 -14.00
C GLY A 123 11.44 -5.00 -13.97
N ASN A 124 10.60 -5.61 -13.13
CA ASN A 124 10.48 -7.07 -13.01
C ASN A 124 9.18 -7.61 -13.64
N PHE A 125 8.32 -6.75 -14.19
CA PHE A 125 7.04 -7.18 -14.79
C PHE A 125 7.18 -7.76 -16.20
N HIS A 126 8.28 -7.50 -16.91
CA HIS A 126 8.49 -8.05 -18.25
C HIS A 126 8.55 -9.59 -18.25
N HIS A 127 8.99 -10.22 -17.15
CA HIS A 127 9.11 -11.68 -17.08
C HIS A 127 7.86 -12.43 -16.59
N ILE A 128 6.87 -11.74 -16.00
CA ILE A 128 5.69 -12.42 -15.42
C ILE A 128 4.56 -12.54 -16.45
N TRP A 129 4.45 -11.61 -17.40
CA TRP A 129 3.44 -11.66 -18.45
C TRP A 129 3.73 -12.71 -19.54
N ASP A 130 4.99 -13.08 -19.77
CA ASP A 130 5.35 -14.06 -20.81
C ASP A 130 4.93 -15.50 -20.48
N CYS A 131 4.65 -15.83 -19.21
CA CYS A 131 4.32 -17.21 -18.81
C CYS A 131 2.81 -17.55 -18.91
N SER A 132 1.94 -16.55 -19.18
CA SER A 132 0.49 -16.76 -19.22
C SER A 132 -0.12 -16.82 -20.63
N SER A 133 0.67 -16.63 -21.69
CA SER A 133 0.17 -16.57 -23.07
C SER A 133 0.22 -17.90 -23.84
N ASP A 134 0.83 -18.95 -23.30
CA ASP A 134 1.08 -20.19 -24.04
C ASP A 134 0.05 -21.31 -23.75
N SER A 135 -1.24 -20.95 -23.81
CA SER A 135 -2.33 -21.93 -23.88
C SER A 135 -3.59 -21.27 -24.42
N LYS A 136 -3.73 -21.26 -25.76
CA LYS A 136 -4.91 -21.73 -26.52
C LYS A 136 -5.02 -21.05 -27.88
N GLU A 137 -4.75 -21.78 -28.95
CA GLU A 137 -5.41 -21.68 -30.27
C GLU A 137 -5.35 -23.08 -30.91
N GLY A 138 -6.35 -23.66 -31.56
CA GLY A 138 -7.71 -23.25 -31.91
C GLY A 138 -8.32 -24.37 -32.77
N THR A 139 -9.53 -24.81 -32.44
CA THR A 139 -10.31 -25.77 -33.25
C THR A 139 -10.87 -25.05 -34.48
N GLN A 140 -10.56 -25.55 -35.69
CA GLN A 140 -11.17 -25.08 -36.94
C GLN A 140 -12.63 -25.56 -37.05
N SER A 141 -13.53 -24.63 -37.37
CA SER A 141 -14.82 -24.97 -37.99
C SER A 141 -15.16 -23.91 -39.03
N SER A 142 -15.16 -24.34 -40.29
CA SER A 142 -15.51 -23.56 -41.48
C SER A 142 -17.02 -23.64 -41.72
N ALA A 143 -17.68 -22.51 -42.04
CA ALA A 143 -18.83 -22.48 -42.94
C ALA A 143 -19.26 -21.04 -43.34
N LEU A 144 -19.24 -20.80 -44.66
CA LEU A 144 -20.11 -19.95 -45.52
C LEU A 144 -20.23 -18.44 -45.20
N VAL A 145 -20.40 -17.52 -46.18
CA VAL A 145 -21.48 -17.44 -47.18
C VAL A 145 -21.10 -16.46 -48.33
N VAL A 146 -21.34 -16.90 -49.57
CA VAL A 146 -21.87 -16.22 -50.78
C VAL A 146 -21.51 -14.75 -51.10
N SER A 147 -21.00 -14.54 -52.31
CA SER A 147 -21.55 -13.61 -53.33
C SER A 147 -21.12 -14.06 -54.72
#